data_AF-A0A0D8XA19-F1
#
_entry.id   AF-A0A0D8XA19-F1
#
_cell.length_a   1.000
_cell.length_b   1.000
_cell.length_c   1.000
_cell.angle_alpha   90.00
_cell.angle_beta   90.00
_cell.angle_gamma   90.00
#
_symmetry.space_group_name_H-M   'P 1'
#
loop_
_entity.id
_entity.type
_entity.pdbx_description
1 polymer ?
#
loop_
_entity_poly.entity_id
_entity_poly.type
_entity_poly.pdbx_seq_one_letter_code
_entity_poly.pdbx_strand_id
1 'polypeptide(L)'
;METLETLVGEEYMLTVIRDLLLTKTSLNLTSFTRYFENITIDYNISLAQAYKFWFTTGGFPAVKVSRSTLGYELEQLGRVIWPLRLSSDHPLPLFFLSKTITLPSYDEPLLINLNFTSFMRVNYDSVMWMKIFSLMDEHLEQFSAVGRAQLVNDFCYFYAHNDMHNGKAVKEMVVDMVYRNAEFFELCDWHLLWCHSTPSETLTNSIRRLAMRKRLLFEIHNTYGCRTGLSVRNSK
;
A
#
# COMPACT_ATOMS: atom_id res chain seq x y z
N MET A 1 -11.85 -8.39 -0.83
CA MET A 1 -12.23 -9.81 -0.74
C MET A 1 -11.07 -10.62 -0.19
N GLU A 2 -9.87 -10.55 -0.78
CA GLU A 2 -8.67 -11.24 -0.26
C GLU A 2 -8.39 -10.94 1.22
N THR A 3 -8.40 -9.67 1.65
CA THR A 3 -8.26 -9.31 3.07
C THR A 3 -9.32 -9.96 3.97
N LEU A 4 -10.53 -10.18 3.48
CA LEU A 4 -11.61 -10.82 4.24
C LEU A 4 -11.34 -12.32 4.38
N GLU A 5 -10.96 -12.95 3.27
CA GLU A 5 -10.59 -14.35 3.23
C GLU A 5 -9.42 -14.66 4.18
N THR A 6 -8.40 -13.80 4.25
CA THR A 6 -7.30 -13.95 5.23
C THR A 6 -7.74 -13.80 6.69
N LEU A 7 -8.94 -13.28 6.97
CA LEU A 7 -9.50 -13.18 8.33
C LEU A 7 -10.32 -14.41 8.70
N VAL A 8 -11.12 -14.90 7.76
CA VAL A 8 -12.14 -15.93 8.03
C VAL A 8 -11.73 -17.32 7.55
N GLY A 9 -10.71 -17.40 6.69
CA GLY A 9 -10.26 -18.61 6.03
C GLY A 9 -10.97 -18.86 4.70
N GLU A 10 -10.25 -19.50 3.78
CA GLU A 10 -10.73 -19.86 2.44
C GLU A 10 -11.99 -20.75 2.53
N GLU A 11 -11.98 -21.78 3.36
CA GLU A 11 -13.10 -22.73 3.49
C GLU A 11 -14.40 -22.04 3.95
N TYR A 12 -14.29 -21.14 4.93
CA TYR A 12 -15.42 -20.35 5.40
C TYR A 12 -15.94 -19.43 4.30
N MET A 13 -15.02 -18.71 3.64
CA MET A 13 -15.37 -17.78 2.55
C MET A 13 -16.06 -18.52 1.38
N LEU A 14 -15.57 -19.70 1.00
CA LEU A 14 -16.19 -20.55 -0.03
C LEU A 14 -17.59 -21.01 0.38
N THR A 15 -17.78 -21.36 1.65
CA THR A 15 -19.11 -21.75 2.17
C THR A 15 -20.10 -20.59 2.08
N VAL A 16 -19.70 -19.38 2.48
CA VAL A 16 -20.52 -18.17 2.35
C VAL A 16 -20.88 -17.91 0.89
N ILE A 17 -19.92 -18.01 -0.04
CA ILE A 17 -20.16 -17.79 -1.47
C ILE A 17 -21.17 -18.81 -2.01
N ARG A 18 -21.00 -20.10 -1.69
CA ARG A 18 -21.92 -21.16 -2.12
C ARG A 18 -23.33 -20.92 -1.60
N ASP A 19 -23.48 -20.59 -0.33
CA ASP A 19 -24.79 -20.34 0.28
C ASP A 19 -25.49 -19.12 -0.35
N LEU A 20 -24.74 -18.03 -0.62
CA LEU A 20 -25.27 -16.86 -1.31
C LEU A 20 -25.77 -17.18 -2.72
N LEU A 21 -25.02 -17.97 -3.48
CA LEU A 21 -25.39 -18.37 -4.84
C LEU A 21 -26.61 -19.30 -4.87
N LEU A 22 -26.78 -20.16 -3.85
CA LEU A 22 -27.89 -21.11 -3.78
C LEU A 22 -29.18 -20.48 -3.23
N THR A 23 -29.07 -19.52 -2.31
CA THR A 23 -30.23 -19.03 -1.54
C THR A 23 -30.76 -17.67 -1.99
N LYS A 24 -29.99 -16.88 -2.76
CA LYS A 24 -30.34 -15.50 -3.10
C LYS A 24 -30.55 -15.31 -4.61
N THR A 25 -31.69 -14.72 -4.95
CA THR A 25 -32.00 -14.26 -6.31
C THR A 25 -31.32 -12.93 -6.67
N SER A 26 -30.90 -12.16 -5.66
CA SER A 26 -30.11 -10.94 -5.83
C SER A 26 -29.07 -10.81 -4.73
N LEU A 27 -27.85 -10.42 -5.12
CA LEU A 27 -26.73 -10.20 -4.21
C LEU A 27 -26.73 -8.73 -3.78
N ASN A 28 -26.84 -8.50 -2.48
CA ASN A 28 -26.69 -7.17 -1.89
C ASN A 28 -25.74 -7.21 -0.70
N LEU A 29 -25.13 -6.06 -0.40
CA LEU A 29 -24.12 -5.94 0.65
C LEU A 29 -24.64 -6.44 2.00
N THR A 30 -25.89 -6.13 2.35
CA THR A 30 -26.47 -6.52 3.64
C THR A 30 -26.57 -8.03 3.80
N SER A 31 -27.00 -8.74 2.75
CA SER A 31 -27.05 -10.21 2.75
C SER A 31 -25.66 -10.81 2.87
N PHE A 32 -24.67 -10.23 2.20
CA PHE A 32 -23.27 -10.66 2.29
C PHE A 32 -22.66 -10.42 3.67
N THR A 33 -22.85 -9.23 4.25
CA THR A 33 -22.20 -8.88 5.53
C THR A 33 -22.76 -9.64 6.72
N ARG A 34 -24.00 -10.16 6.64
CA ARG A 34 -24.64 -10.92 7.73
C ARG A 34 -23.84 -12.12 8.21
N TYR A 35 -23.14 -12.81 7.31
CA TYR A 35 -22.31 -13.96 7.67
C TYR A 35 -21.17 -13.57 8.63
N PHE A 36 -20.77 -12.30 8.65
CA PHE A 36 -19.65 -11.80 9.43
C PHE A 36 -20.10 -11.01 10.69
N GLU A 37 -21.38 -11.04 11.05
CA GLU A 37 -21.92 -10.28 12.20
C GLU A 37 -21.39 -10.78 13.55
N ASN A 38 -21.18 -12.10 13.66
CA ASN A 38 -20.71 -12.74 14.89
C ASN A 38 -19.17 -12.74 15.04
N ILE A 39 -18.45 -12.21 14.05
CA ILE A 39 -16.99 -12.12 14.08
C ILE A 39 -16.63 -10.74 14.60
N THR A 40 -16.14 -10.65 15.83
CA THR A 40 -15.74 -9.39 16.45
C THR A 40 -14.29 -9.05 16.10
N ILE A 41 -14.03 -7.78 15.78
CA ILE A 41 -12.68 -7.25 15.52
C ILE A 41 -12.20 -6.33 16.64
N ASP A 42 -13.14 -5.84 17.46
CA ASP A 42 -12.93 -5.08 18.69
C ASP A 42 -14.17 -5.25 19.58
N TYR A 43 -14.13 -4.76 20.83
CA TYR A 43 -15.14 -4.98 21.86
C TYR A 43 -16.58 -4.69 21.39
N ASN A 44 -16.76 -3.69 20.52
CA ASN A 44 -18.07 -3.24 20.02
C ASN A 44 -18.16 -3.18 18.49
N ILE A 45 -17.22 -3.78 17.76
CA ILE A 45 -17.16 -3.68 16.29
C ILE A 45 -17.07 -5.07 15.70
N SER A 46 -18.05 -5.42 14.86
CA SER A 46 -18.03 -6.64 14.07
C SER A 46 -17.35 -6.46 12.72
N LEU A 47 -16.88 -7.56 12.17
CA LEU A 47 -16.29 -7.62 10.84
C LEU A 47 -17.30 -7.17 9.77
N ALA A 48 -18.58 -7.52 9.94
CA ALA A 48 -19.67 -7.04 9.11
C ALA A 48 -19.75 -5.50 9.07
N GLN A 49 -19.68 -4.85 10.24
CA GLN A 49 -19.72 -3.39 10.35
C GLN A 49 -18.51 -2.74 9.67
N ALA A 50 -17.31 -3.30 9.86
CA ALA A 50 -16.09 -2.81 9.21
C ALA A 50 -16.20 -2.88 7.68
N TYR A 51 -16.61 -4.02 7.12
CA TYR A 51 -16.71 -4.17 5.67
C TYR A 51 -17.85 -3.35 5.06
N LYS A 52 -18.96 -3.19 5.78
CA LYS A 52 -20.01 -2.27 5.38
C LYS A 52 -19.47 -0.85 5.29
N PHE A 53 -18.71 -0.40 6.30
CA PHE A 53 -18.08 0.92 6.30
C PHE A 53 -17.13 1.11 5.12
N TRP A 54 -16.28 0.12 4.82
CA TRP A 54 -15.38 0.15 3.67
C TRP A 54 -16.13 0.35 2.34
N PHE A 55 -17.18 -0.45 2.13
CA PHE A 55 -17.98 -0.39 0.91
C PHE A 55 -18.73 0.94 0.76
N THR A 56 -19.31 1.47 1.84
CA THR A 56 -20.11 2.70 1.78
C THR A 56 -19.26 3.96 1.69
N THR A 57 -18.12 3.98 2.38
CA THR A 57 -17.28 5.17 2.45
C THR A 57 -16.51 5.36 1.15
N GLY A 58 -15.92 4.27 0.62
CA GLY A 58 -15.07 4.32 -0.56
C GLY A 58 -13.80 5.15 -0.37
N GLY A 59 -12.76 4.84 -1.12
CA GLY A 59 -11.49 5.55 -1.04
C GLY A 59 -10.31 4.61 -0.86
N PHE A 60 -9.14 5.22 -0.63
CA PHE A 60 -7.87 4.52 -0.58
C PHE A 60 -7.06 5.04 0.62
N PRO A 61 -7.15 4.39 1.79
CA PRO A 61 -6.45 4.87 2.97
C PRO A 61 -4.95 4.69 2.86
N ALA A 62 -4.24 5.47 3.67
CA ALA A 62 -2.80 5.39 3.80
C ALA A 62 -2.42 5.45 5.28
N VAL A 63 -1.33 4.78 5.65
CA VAL A 63 -0.74 4.84 6.98
C VAL A 63 0.65 5.42 6.86
N LYS A 64 0.98 6.40 7.71
CA LYS A 64 2.34 6.87 7.89
C LYS A 64 3.00 6.10 9.02
N VAL A 65 4.24 5.68 8.80
CA VAL A 65 5.09 5.03 9.79
C VAL A 65 6.29 5.93 10.03
N SER A 66 6.48 6.38 11.25
CA SER A 66 7.60 7.25 11.61
C SER A 66 8.23 6.85 12.92
N ARG A 67 9.52 7.17 13.10
CA ARG A 67 10.15 7.05 14.41
C ARG A 67 9.65 8.13 15.38
N SER A 68 9.40 7.72 16.60
CA SER A 68 9.10 8.55 17.77
C SER A 68 10.16 8.32 18.85
N THR A 69 10.13 9.10 19.94
CA THR A 69 11.03 8.89 21.09
C THR A 69 10.78 7.57 21.82
N LEU A 70 9.59 6.97 21.66
CA LEU A 70 9.15 5.76 22.36
C LEU A 70 9.21 4.50 21.49
N GLY A 71 9.56 4.63 20.21
CA GLY A 71 9.54 3.54 19.23
C GLY A 71 8.93 3.99 17.91
N TYR A 72 8.10 3.16 17.29
CA TYR A 72 7.42 3.51 16.05
C TYR A 72 6.06 4.14 16.31
N GLU A 73 5.67 5.11 15.50
CA GLU A 73 4.33 5.69 15.48
C GLU A 73 3.69 5.41 14.12
N LEU A 74 2.49 4.83 14.16
CA LEU A 74 1.64 4.65 12.98
C LEU A 74 0.53 5.69 13.05
N GLU A 75 0.33 6.44 11.95
CA GLU A 75 -0.74 7.43 11.80
C GLU A 75 -1.58 7.11 10.56
N GLN A 76 -2.90 6.98 10.71
CA GLN A 76 -3.78 6.94 9.53
C GLN A 76 -3.83 8.30 8.86
N LEU A 77 -3.43 8.39 7.60
CA LEU A 77 -3.48 9.62 6.82
C LEU A 77 -4.91 9.92 6.35
N GLY A 78 -5.26 11.21 6.32
CA GLY A 78 -6.59 11.68 5.94
C GLY A 78 -7.49 12.01 7.13
N ARG A 79 -8.75 12.34 6.81
CA ARG A 79 -9.77 12.79 7.78
C ARG A 79 -10.62 11.65 8.33
N VAL A 80 -10.79 10.61 7.52
CA VAL A 80 -11.60 9.44 7.87
C VAL A 80 -10.69 8.43 8.56
N ILE A 81 -11.11 7.91 9.71
CA ILE A 81 -10.44 6.81 10.40
C ILE A 81 -11.02 5.51 9.85
N TRP A 82 -10.16 4.66 9.31
CA TRP A 82 -10.54 3.42 8.67
C TRP A 82 -10.32 2.24 9.61
N PRO A 83 -11.15 1.19 9.53
CA PRO A 83 -10.87 -0.07 10.19
C PRO A 83 -9.85 -0.85 9.35
N LEU A 84 -8.57 -0.60 9.62
CA LEU A 84 -7.46 -1.13 8.83
C LEU A 84 -6.97 -2.46 9.41
N ARG A 85 -6.95 -3.54 8.61
CA ARG A 85 -6.24 -4.77 8.99
C ARG A 85 -4.75 -4.53 8.82
N LEU A 86 -3.98 -4.65 9.91
CA LEU A 86 -2.53 -4.56 9.83
C LEU A 86 -1.89 -5.94 9.62
N SER A 87 -0.72 -5.93 9.00
CA SER A 87 0.19 -7.07 8.92
C SER A 87 1.62 -6.56 8.96
N SER A 88 2.52 -7.35 9.55
CA SER A 88 3.94 -7.08 9.65
C SER A 88 4.67 -8.37 10.03
N ASP A 89 5.97 -8.37 9.85
CA ASP A 89 6.93 -9.30 10.46
C ASP A 89 7.01 -9.17 11.99
N HIS A 90 6.63 -8.01 12.53
CA HIS A 90 6.56 -7.76 13.96
C HIS A 90 5.13 -7.89 14.53
N PRO A 91 4.98 -8.19 15.83
CA PRO A 91 3.67 -8.28 16.46
C PRO A 91 2.90 -6.94 16.40
N LEU A 92 1.68 -6.98 15.86
CA LEU A 92 0.78 -5.83 15.74
C LEU A 92 -0.64 -6.19 16.19
N PRO A 93 -1.45 -5.20 16.61
CA PRO A 93 -2.89 -5.41 16.70
C PRO A 93 -3.43 -5.79 15.31
N LEU A 94 -4.33 -6.76 15.26
CA LEU A 94 -4.91 -7.24 14.00
C LEU A 94 -5.63 -6.12 13.24
N PHE A 95 -6.28 -5.22 13.98
CA PHE A 95 -6.94 -4.03 13.44
C PHE A 95 -6.43 -2.74 14.07
N PHE A 96 -6.27 -1.72 13.23
CA PHE A 96 -5.96 -0.35 13.61
C PHE A 96 -7.20 0.51 13.42
N LEU A 97 -7.82 0.87 14.55
CA LEU A 97 -9.13 1.54 14.62
C LEU A 97 -9.05 2.99 15.14
N SER A 98 -7.84 3.50 15.37
CA SER A 98 -7.59 4.84 15.89
C SER A 98 -6.82 5.70 14.87
N LYS A 99 -6.70 7.00 15.15
CA LYS A 99 -5.90 7.93 14.32
C LYS A 99 -4.41 7.62 14.41
N THR A 100 -3.92 7.30 15.60
CA THR A 100 -2.52 6.95 15.86
C THR A 100 -2.40 5.74 16.80
N ILE A 101 -1.31 4.99 16.66
CA ILE A 101 -0.82 4.02 17.66
C ILE A 101 0.69 4.13 17.79
N THR A 102 1.19 3.89 19.00
CA THR A 102 2.62 3.77 19.29
C THR A 102 2.99 2.31 19.48
N LEU A 103 4.10 1.90 18.88
CA LEU A 103 4.65 0.56 18.91
C LEU A 103 6.06 0.60 19.51
N PRO A 104 6.54 -0.50 20.10
CA PRO A 104 7.92 -0.57 20.57
C PRO A 104 8.91 -0.38 19.41
N SER A 105 10.12 0.04 19.75
CA SER A 105 11.21 0.13 18.78
C SER A 105 11.72 -1.26 18.43
N TYR A 106 12.12 -1.44 17.17
CA TYR A 106 12.83 -2.61 16.67
C TYR A 106 14.12 -2.17 16.00
N ASP A 107 15.13 -3.05 15.99
CA ASP A 107 16.40 -2.78 15.31
C ASP A 107 16.19 -2.75 13.79
N GLU A 108 15.38 -3.67 13.27
CA GLU A 108 14.98 -3.72 11.86
C GLU A 108 13.85 -2.73 11.51
N PRO A 109 13.69 -2.35 10.22
CA PRO A 109 12.58 -1.51 9.81
C PRO A 109 11.27 -2.26 9.99
N LEU A 110 10.31 -1.59 10.61
CA LEU A 110 8.96 -2.11 10.72
C LEU A 110 8.27 -2.07 9.35
N LEU A 111 8.08 -3.22 8.71
CA LEU A 111 7.37 -3.31 7.42
C LEU A 111 5.88 -3.55 7.66
N ILE A 112 5.05 -2.59 7.28
CA ILE A 112 3.59 -2.66 7.38
C ILE A 112 3.00 -3.05 6.02
N ASN A 113 2.03 -3.96 6.06
CA ASN A 113 1.22 -4.34 4.90
C ASN A 113 2.05 -4.86 3.70
N LEU A 114 3.20 -5.48 3.93
CA LEU A 114 4.04 -6.01 2.84
C LEU A 114 3.26 -7.09 2.07
N ASN A 115 3.39 -7.09 0.74
CA ASN A 115 2.67 -7.97 -0.19
C ASN A 115 1.16 -7.69 -0.29
N PHE A 116 0.72 -6.45 -0.07
CA PHE A 116 -0.68 -6.01 -0.25
C PHE A 116 -1.73 -6.85 0.50
N THR A 117 -1.42 -7.34 1.71
CA THR A 117 -2.38 -8.14 2.51
C THR A 117 -3.69 -7.39 2.84
N SER A 118 -3.65 -6.05 2.81
CA SER A 118 -4.77 -5.16 2.98
C SER A 118 -4.75 -4.03 1.96
N PHE A 119 -5.92 -3.48 1.66
CA PHE A 119 -6.12 -2.43 0.68
C PHE A 119 -5.77 -1.03 1.26
N MET A 120 -4.49 -0.80 1.51
CA MET A 120 -3.96 0.49 1.97
C MET A 120 -2.54 0.74 1.45
N ARG A 121 -2.14 2.00 1.41
CA ARG A 121 -0.76 2.44 1.14
C ARG A 121 0.00 2.66 2.44
N VAL A 122 1.32 2.49 2.40
CA VAL A 122 2.19 2.80 3.55
C VAL A 122 3.23 3.84 3.18
N ASN A 123 3.33 4.90 3.99
CA ASN A 123 4.34 5.95 3.87
C ASN A 123 5.31 5.88 5.04
N TYR A 124 6.55 5.50 4.81
CA TYR A 124 7.59 5.58 5.84
C TYR A 124 8.22 6.97 5.88
N ASP A 125 8.88 7.34 6.98
CA ASP A 125 9.74 8.53 6.98
C ASP A 125 10.98 8.33 6.09
N SER A 126 11.70 9.40 5.78
CA SER A 126 12.86 9.33 4.87
C SER A 126 13.97 8.41 5.36
N VAL A 127 14.20 8.35 6.68
CA VAL A 127 15.24 7.50 7.27
C VAL A 127 14.88 6.03 7.08
N MET A 128 13.62 5.70 7.34
CA MET A 128 13.13 4.34 7.22
C MET A 128 13.01 3.90 5.77
N TRP A 129 12.57 4.77 4.85
CA TRP A 129 12.62 4.45 3.42
C TRP A 129 14.04 4.14 2.95
N MET A 130 15.04 4.94 3.32
CA MET A 130 16.44 4.64 2.98
C MET A 130 16.85 3.27 3.52
N LYS A 131 16.55 2.98 4.80
CA LYS A 131 16.90 1.67 5.39
C LYS A 131 16.22 0.51 4.65
N ILE A 132 14.93 0.64 4.34
CA ILE A 132 14.17 -0.38 3.60
C ILE A 132 14.79 -0.63 2.22
N PHE A 133 15.07 0.42 1.45
CA PHE A 133 15.63 0.27 0.11
C PHE A 133 17.09 -0.21 0.12
N SER A 134 17.90 0.17 1.11
CA SER A 134 19.24 -0.41 1.28
C SER A 134 19.19 -1.90 1.58
N LEU A 135 18.34 -2.34 2.52
CA LEU A 135 18.17 -3.77 2.81
C LEU A 135 17.65 -4.54 1.59
N MET A 136 16.73 -3.95 0.84
CA MET A 136 16.20 -4.58 -0.37
C MET A 136 17.25 -4.66 -1.48
N ASP A 137 18.11 -3.66 -1.67
CA ASP A 137 19.21 -3.71 -2.67
C ASP A 137 20.25 -4.78 -2.30
N GLU A 138 20.55 -4.95 -1.01
CA GLU A 138 21.47 -5.99 -0.52
C GLU A 138 20.88 -7.41 -0.62
N HIS A 139 19.56 -7.54 -0.44
CA HIS A 139 18.88 -8.84 -0.27
C HIS A 139 17.58 -8.96 -1.08
N LEU A 140 17.62 -8.65 -2.38
CA LEU A 140 16.43 -8.62 -3.27
C LEU A 140 15.58 -9.90 -3.22
N GLU A 141 16.22 -11.06 -3.11
CA GLU A 141 15.60 -12.39 -3.04
C GLU A 141 14.72 -12.58 -1.80
N GLN A 142 15.00 -11.85 -0.70
CA GLN A 142 14.21 -11.94 0.53
C GLN A 142 12.87 -11.19 0.42
N PHE A 143 12.74 -10.30 -0.56
CA PHE A 143 11.49 -9.60 -0.85
C PHE A 143 10.77 -10.34 -1.97
N SER A 144 9.47 -10.60 -1.83
CA SER A 144 8.70 -11.16 -2.94
C SER A 144 8.62 -10.15 -4.10
N ALA A 145 8.38 -10.61 -5.33
CA ALA A 145 8.18 -9.71 -6.47
C ALA A 145 7.07 -8.68 -6.21
N VAL A 146 5.98 -9.10 -5.56
CA VAL A 146 4.85 -8.23 -5.16
C VAL A 146 5.29 -7.23 -4.09
N GLY A 147 6.07 -7.65 -3.11
CA GLY A 147 6.59 -6.79 -2.04
C GLY A 147 7.53 -5.71 -2.58
N ARG A 148 8.46 -6.08 -3.47
CA ARG A 148 9.35 -5.14 -4.16
C ARG A 148 8.55 -4.09 -4.96
N ALA A 149 7.60 -4.57 -5.76
CA ALA A 149 6.69 -3.73 -6.54
C ALA A 149 5.89 -2.75 -5.67
N GLN A 150 5.34 -3.24 -4.56
CA GLN A 150 4.59 -2.43 -3.60
C GLN A 150 5.45 -1.30 -3.03
N LEU A 151 6.62 -1.63 -2.46
CA LEU A 151 7.48 -0.67 -1.76
C LEU A 151 7.91 0.46 -2.71
N VAL A 152 8.31 0.13 -3.93
CA VAL A 152 8.67 1.12 -4.97
C VAL A 152 7.47 2.00 -5.31
N ASN A 153 6.31 1.41 -5.57
CA ASN A 153 5.11 2.15 -5.96
C ASN A 153 4.58 3.06 -4.84
N ASP A 154 4.59 2.59 -3.60
CA ASP A 154 4.14 3.38 -2.44
C ASP A 154 5.08 4.56 -2.21
N PHE A 155 6.40 4.34 -2.20
CA PHE A 155 7.38 5.43 -2.11
C PHE A 155 7.17 6.45 -3.24
N CYS A 156 7.12 5.99 -4.49
CA CYS A 156 6.98 6.89 -5.63
C CYS A 156 5.66 7.67 -5.59
N TYR A 157 4.57 7.06 -5.14
CA TYR A 157 3.29 7.72 -4.92
C TYR A 157 3.44 8.88 -3.93
N PHE A 158 3.97 8.65 -2.72
CA PHE A 158 4.10 9.70 -1.70
C PHE A 158 5.12 10.77 -2.09
N TYR A 159 6.21 10.39 -2.75
CA TYR A 159 7.18 11.33 -3.32
C TYR A 159 6.52 12.29 -4.32
N ALA A 160 5.71 11.77 -5.25
CA ALA A 160 5.04 12.59 -6.26
C ALA A 160 4.03 13.58 -5.67
N HIS A 161 3.39 13.20 -4.57
CA HIS A 161 2.40 14.00 -3.85
C HIS A 161 3.03 14.99 -2.85
N ASN A 162 4.36 15.03 -2.74
CA ASN A 162 5.13 15.89 -1.82
C ASN A 162 4.84 15.61 -0.34
N ASP A 163 4.58 14.34 -0.02
CA ASP A 163 4.34 13.87 1.35
C ASP A 163 5.61 13.28 1.99
N MET A 164 6.78 13.69 1.49
CA MET A 164 8.09 13.15 1.82
C MET A 164 9.14 14.25 2.00
N HIS A 165 9.68 14.38 3.21
CA HIS A 165 10.86 15.22 3.47
C HIS A 165 12.12 14.56 2.87
N ASN A 166 13.01 15.35 2.28
CA ASN A 166 14.25 14.85 1.64
C ASN A 166 14.04 13.71 0.62
N GLY A 167 12.86 13.62 0.01
CA GLY A 167 12.50 12.49 -0.86
C GLY A 167 13.33 12.37 -2.14
N LYS A 168 14.08 13.41 -2.54
CA LYS A 168 14.92 13.40 -3.75
C LYS A 168 16.07 12.38 -3.65
N ALA A 169 16.78 12.35 -2.52
CA ALA A 169 17.88 11.41 -2.32
C ALA A 169 17.37 9.95 -2.32
N VAL A 170 16.24 9.70 -1.65
CA VAL A 170 15.59 8.39 -1.66
C VAL A 170 15.14 8.01 -3.07
N LYS A 171 14.59 8.97 -3.83
CA LYS A 171 14.17 8.73 -5.23
C LYS A 171 15.34 8.33 -6.11
N GLU A 172 16.47 9.01 -6.01
CA GLU A 172 17.67 8.66 -6.77
C GLU A 172 18.16 7.25 -6.43
N MET A 173 18.20 6.88 -5.15
CA MET A 173 18.52 5.53 -4.69
C MET A 173 17.55 4.47 -5.24
N VAL A 174 16.24 4.70 -5.15
CA VAL A 174 15.21 3.75 -5.62
C VAL A 174 15.32 3.54 -7.13
N VAL A 175 15.42 4.63 -7.89
CA VAL A 175 15.52 4.56 -9.35
C VAL A 175 16.79 3.83 -9.79
N ASP A 176 17.92 4.11 -9.14
CA ASP A 176 19.20 3.42 -9.42
C ASP A 176 19.11 1.91 -9.11
N MET A 177 18.65 1.55 -7.92
CA MET A 177 18.45 0.15 -7.50
C MET A 177 17.55 -0.62 -8.48
N VAL A 178 16.43 -0.05 -8.90
CA VAL A 178 15.50 -0.70 -9.83
C VAL A 178 16.14 -0.92 -11.20
N TYR A 179 16.86 0.06 -11.74
CA TYR A 179 17.52 -0.08 -13.04
C TYR A 179 18.75 -1.00 -13.03
N ARG A 180 19.51 -1.02 -11.93
CA ARG A 180 20.66 -1.93 -11.78
C ARG A 180 20.25 -3.40 -11.71
N ASN A 181 19.13 -3.68 -11.04
CA ASN A 181 18.64 -5.03 -10.76
C ASN A 181 17.36 -5.35 -11.55
N ALA A 182 17.29 -4.90 -12.81
CA ALA A 182 16.07 -4.87 -13.62
C ALA A 182 15.44 -6.25 -13.86
N GLU A 183 16.18 -7.33 -13.69
CA GLU A 183 15.72 -8.72 -13.73
C GLU A 183 14.86 -9.13 -12.51
N PHE A 184 15.04 -8.46 -11.36
CA PHE A 184 14.26 -8.67 -10.15
C PHE A 184 12.99 -7.82 -10.11
N PHE A 185 12.81 -6.90 -11.05
CA PHE A 185 11.62 -6.07 -11.12
C PHE A 185 10.87 -6.41 -12.40
N GLU A 186 9.61 -6.83 -12.29
CA GLU A 186 8.70 -6.91 -13.43
C GLU A 186 8.36 -5.48 -13.86
N LEU A 187 9.26 -4.88 -14.65
CA LEU A 187 9.22 -3.48 -15.08
C LEU A 187 8.20 -3.26 -16.20
N CYS A 188 6.96 -3.65 -15.95
CA CYS A 188 5.81 -3.06 -16.62
C CYS A 188 5.52 -1.67 -16.04
N ASP A 189 6.47 -0.75 -16.14
CA ASP A 189 6.42 0.72 -16.09
C ASP A 189 5.24 1.51 -15.45
N TRP A 190 4.59 0.99 -14.41
CA TRP A 190 3.66 1.78 -13.58
C TRP A 190 4.23 2.09 -12.18
N HIS A 191 5.11 1.23 -11.65
CA HIS A 191 5.65 1.42 -10.29
C HIS A 191 6.52 2.68 -10.16
N LEU A 192 7.33 3.00 -11.19
CA LEU A 192 8.15 4.22 -11.23
C LEU A 192 7.43 5.42 -11.85
N LEU A 193 6.21 5.24 -12.39
CA LEU A 193 5.46 6.30 -13.06
C LEU A 193 5.42 7.58 -12.21
N TRP A 194 5.10 7.43 -10.92
CA TRP A 194 5.00 8.54 -9.99
C TRP A 194 6.35 9.22 -9.72
N CYS A 195 7.44 8.45 -9.64
CA CYS A 195 8.80 8.97 -9.49
C CYS A 195 9.27 9.78 -10.71
N HIS A 196 8.83 9.41 -11.92
CA HIS A 196 9.17 10.13 -13.16
C HIS A 196 8.18 11.27 -13.49
N SER A 197 6.94 11.17 -13.03
CA SER A 197 5.88 12.14 -13.35
C SER A 197 5.98 13.45 -12.58
N THR A 198 6.90 13.57 -11.62
CA THR A 198 7.06 14.76 -10.79
C THR A 198 7.39 16.00 -11.62
N PRO A 199 6.50 17.02 -11.66
CA PRO A 199 6.82 18.28 -12.30
C PRO A 199 7.91 19.03 -11.53
N SER A 200 8.57 19.99 -12.20
CA SER A 200 9.65 20.82 -11.66
C SER A 200 9.37 21.31 -10.23
N GLU A 201 10.41 21.29 -9.38
CA GLU A 201 10.39 21.80 -8.00
C GLU A 201 9.97 23.28 -7.91
N THR A 202 9.98 24.01 -9.02
CA THR A 202 9.56 25.41 -9.13
C THR A 202 8.05 25.63 -9.05
N LEU A 203 7.23 24.56 -9.08
CA LEU A 203 5.78 24.66 -9.07
C LEU A 203 5.22 24.54 -7.64
N THR A 204 4.29 25.41 -7.24
CA THR A 204 3.64 25.33 -5.93
C THR A 204 2.87 24.01 -5.76
N ASN A 205 2.85 23.46 -4.54
CA ASN A 205 2.27 22.14 -4.20
C ASN A 205 0.82 21.95 -4.67
N SER A 206 0.02 23.02 -4.69
CA SER A 206 -1.37 22.99 -5.16
C SER A 206 -1.48 22.79 -6.68
N ILE A 207 -0.62 23.47 -7.45
CA ILE A 207 -0.59 23.36 -8.91
C ILE A 207 -0.01 22.01 -9.33
N ARG A 208 0.99 21.52 -8.58
CA ARG A 208 1.58 20.19 -8.78
C ARG A 208 0.54 19.07 -8.61
N ARG A 209 -0.26 19.10 -7.55
CA ARG A 209 -1.35 18.13 -7.34
C ARG A 209 -2.39 18.17 -8.47
N LEU A 210 -2.74 19.36 -8.95
CA LEU A 210 -3.68 19.53 -10.06
C LEU A 210 -3.11 19.00 -11.39
N ALA A 211 -1.81 19.25 -11.66
CA ALA A 211 -1.12 18.79 -12.85
C ALA A 211 -1.02 17.25 -12.90
N MET A 212 -0.74 16.60 -11.77
CA MET A 212 -0.73 15.13 -11.67
C MET A 212 -2.11 14.52 -11.93
N ARG A 213 -3.18 15.16 -11.44
CA ARG A 213 -4.57 14.72 -11.67
C ARG A 213 -4.98 14.82 -13.14
N LYS A 214 -4.44 15.79 -13.90
CA LYS A 214 -4.68 15.94 -15.35
C LYS A 214 -3.83 14.99 -16.20
N ARG A 215 -2.57 14.73 -15.83
CA ARG A 215 -1.68 13.80 -16.55
C ARG A 215 -2.19 12.35 -16.53
N LEU A 216 -2.90 11.93 -15.47
CA LEU A 216 -3.50 10.60 -15.39
C LEU A 216 -4.62 10.35 -16.41
N LEU A 217 -5.19 11.41 -17.02
CA LEU A 217 -6.32 11.30 -17.94
C LEU A 217 -5.90 11.21 -19.43
N PHE A 218 -4.64 11.45 -19.78
CA PHE A 218 -4.20 11.49 -21.19
C PHE A 218 -2.79 10.95 -21.40
N GLU A 219 -2.70 9.95 -22.30
CA GLU A 219 -1.56 9.59 -23.16
C GLU A 219 -0.24 9.12 -22.53
N ILE A 220 -0.14 7.87 -22.02
CA ILE A 220 1.18 7.20 -22.01
C ILE A 220 1.07 5.68 -22.21
N HIS A 221 0.45 5.23 -23.31
CA HIS A 221 0.35 3.79 -23.60
C HIS A 221 1.56 3.22 -24.37
N ASN A 222 2.34 4.08 -25.06
CA ASN A 222 3.43 3.65 -25.95
C ASN A 222 4.84 3.75 -25.34
N THR A 223 5.03 4.62 -24.34
CA THR A 223 6.33 4.83 -23.66
C THR A 223 6.53 3.95 -22.43
N TYR A 224 5.45 3.39 -21.89
CA TYR A 224 5.41 2.56 -20.68
C TYR A 224 4.69 1.22 -20.92
N GLY A 225 4.81 0.68 -22.14
CA GLY A 225 4.38 -0.69 -22.41
C GLY A 225 5.21 -1.67 -21.60
N CYS A 226 4.62 -2.78 -21.15
CA CYS A 226 5.35 -3.88 -20.50
C CYS A 226 6.58 -4.26 -21.32
N ARG A 227 7.75 -3.84 -20.86
CA ARG A 227 9.00 -4.37 -21.39
C ARG A 227 9.78 -4.93 -20.24
N THR A 228 10.30 -6.15 -20.42
CA THR A 228 11.22 -6.73 -19.46
C THR A 228 12.37 -5.75 -19.20
N GLY A 229 12.88 -5.68 -17.97
CA GLY A 229 13.98 -4.78 -17.59
C GLY A 229 15.21 -4.86 -18.50
N LEU A 230 15.38 -6.01 -19.16
CA LEU A 230 16.36 -6.26 -20.22
C LEU A 230 16.22 -5.36 -21.46
N SER A 231 15.01 -4.96 -21.84
CA SER A 231 14.77 -4.15 -23.03
C SER A 231 15.16 -2.68 -22.86
N VAL A 232 15.06 -2.14 -21.64
CA VAL A 232 15.41 -0.75 -21.33
C VAL A 232 16.92 -0.57 -21.40
N ARG A 233 17.68 -1.58 -20.95
CA ARG A 233 19.15 -1.65 -21.05
C ARG A 233 19.65 -1.59 -22.50
N ASN A 234 18.92 -2.18 -23.44
CA ASN A 234 19.27 -2.25 -24.86
C ASN A 234 18.82 -1.02 -25.68
N SER A 235 18.25 0.00 -25.02
CA SER A 235 17.75 1.23 -25.67
C SER A 235 18.60 2.48 -25.39
N LYS A 236 19.76 2.31 -24.75
CA LYS A 236 20.80 3.34 -24.63
C LYS A 236 21.85 3.19 -25.73
#